data_AF-A0A946J4W1-F1
#
_entry.id   AF-A0A946J4W1-F1
#
_cell.length_a   1.000
_cell.length_b   1.000
_cell.length_c   1.000
_cell.angle_alpha   90.00
_cell.angle_beta   90.00
_cell.angle_gamma   90.00
#
_symmetry.space_group_name_H-M   'P 1'
#
loop_
_entity.id
_entity.type
_entity.pdbx_description
1 polymer ?
#
loop_
_entity_poly.entity_id
_entity_poly.type
_entity_poly.pdbx_seq_one_letter_code
_entity_poly.pdbx_strand_id
1 'polypeptide(L)' 'MYLTSHMYQSYDFSCPVNARCFAPWYPRGQNTLVHKVNIDGNSLKYQDSTIVPGSPLTQYSMDEYK' A
#
# COMPACT_ATOMS: atom_id res chain seq x y z
N MET A 1 -11.01 1.93 -2.78
CA MET A 1 -10.89 1.19 -1.51
C MET A 1 -9.42 0.91 -1.21
N TYR A 2 -9.03 0.97 0.07
CA TYR A 2 -7.68 0.69 0.53
C TYR A 2 -7.69 -0.43 1.57
N LEU A 3 -6.83 -1.44 1.40
CA LEU A 3 -6.63 -2.53 2.36
C LEU A 3 -5.26 -2.37 2.98
N THR A 4 -5.15 -2.35 4.31
CA THR A 4 -3.85 -2.20 4.98
C THR A 4 -3.49 -3.46 5.77
N SER A 5 -2.27 -3.95 5.59
CA SER A 5 -1.71 -5.11 6.29
C SER A 5 -0.46 -4.69 7.05
N HIS A 6 -0.27 -5.21 8.27
CA HIS A 6 0.94 -5.00 9.03
C HIS A 6 2.07 -5.90 8.51
N MET A 7 3.28 -5.36 8.37
CA MET A 7 4.44 -6.12 7.94
C MET A 7 5.72 -5.61 8.60
N TYR A 8 6.64 -6.53 8.88
CA TYR A 8 7.96 -6.19 9.42
C TYR A 8 9.04 -6.60 8.42
N GLN A 9 9.94 -5.68 8.10
CA GLN A 9 11.07 -5.92 7.19
C GLN A 9 12.38 -5.54 7.86
N SER A 10 13.33 -6.47 7.88
CA SER A 10 14.66 -6.29 8.50
C SER A 10 15.70 -5.65 7.56
N TYR A 11 15.37 -5.48 6.28
CA TYR A 11 16.20 -4.87 5.24
C TYR A 11 15.42 -3.82 4.47
N ASP A 12 16.12 -2.89 3.82
CA ASP A 12 15.49 -1.88 2.99
C ASP A 12 14.92 -2.53 1.72
N PHE A 13 13.64 -2.36 1.47
CA PHE A 13 12.95 -3.01 0.35
C PHE A 13 12.92 -2.09 -0.86
N SER A 14 13.38 -2.60 -1.99
CA SER A 14 13.29 -1.93 -3.28
C SER A 14 12.19 -2.59 -4.11
N CYS A 15 11.29 -1.78 -4.67
CA CYS A 15 10.22 -2.30 -5.52
C CYS A 15 10.83 -2.83 -6.83
N PRO A 16 10.55 -4.09 -7.22
CA PRO A 16 11.00 -4.62 -8.51
C PRO A 16 10.40 -3.82 -9.66
N VAL A 17 11.15 -3.73 -10.77
CA VAL A 17 10.65 -3.10 -12.01
C VAL A 17 9.37 -3.83 -12.46
N ASN A 18 8.32 -3.08 -12.77
CA ASN A 18 6.96 -3.56 -13.11
C ASN A 18 6.11 -4.16 -11.97
N ALA A 19 6.53 -4.10 -10.71
CA ALA A 19 5.75 -4.66 -9.60
C ALA A 19 4.55 -3.80 -9.15
N ARG A 20 4.23 -2.71 -9.86
CA ARG A 20 3.16 -1.75 -9.51
C ARG A 20 3.21 -1.39 -8.02
N CYS A 21 4.33 -0.78 -7.63
CA CYS A 21 4.41 -0.12 -6.34
C CYS A 21 4.41 1.39 -6.51
N PHE A 22 3.82 2.09 -5.53
CA PHE A 22 3.71 3.54 -5.53
C PHE A 22 5.06 4.26 -5.36
N ALA A 23 5.97 3.69 -4.56
CA ALA A 23 7.32 4.21 -4.35
C ALA A 23 8.41 3.17 -4.69
N PRO A 24 9.59 3.62 -5.15
CA PRO A 24 10.67 2.73 -5.59
C PRO A 24 11.46 2.13 -4.42
N TRP A 25 11.48 2.79 -3.26
CA TRP A 25 12.27 2.38 -2.10
C TRP A 25 11.48 2.56 -0.80
N TYR A 26 11.68 1.63 0.13
CA TYR A 26 11.00 1.60 1.41
C TYR A 26 11.99 1.27 2.54
N PRO A 27 11.96 2.05 3.64
CA PRO A 27 12.87 1.86 4.76
C PRO A 27 12.57 0.56 5.52
N ARG A 28 13.60 -0.07 6.08
CA ARG A 28 13.47 -1.17 7.04
C ARG A 28 12.69 -0.76 8.29
N GLY A 29 11.96 -1.70 8.89
CA GLY A 29 11.28 -1.51 10.17
C GLY A 29 9.86 -2.08 10.22
N GLN A 30 9.10 -1.58 11.20
CA GLN A 30 7.64 -1.77 11.26
C GLN A 30 7.01 -0.95 10.14
N ASN A 31 6.39 -1.64 9.19
CA ASN A 31 5.84 -1.05 8.00
C ASN A 31 4.40 -1.55 7.81
N THR A 32 3.65 -0.84 6.98
CA THR A 32 2.29 -1.21 6.60
C THR A 32 2.21 -1.31 5.09
N LEU A 33 1.75 -2.45 4.62
CA LEU A 33 1.43 -2.68 3.22
C LEU A 33 0.01 -2.18 2.95
N VAL A 34 -0.11 -1.18 2.10
CA VAL A 34 -1.38 -0.61 1.66
C VAL A 34 -1.64 -1.04 0.23
N HIS A 35 -2.75 -1.74 0.02
CA HIS A 35 -3.23 -2.14 -1.30
C HIS A 35 -4.34 -1.20 -1.75
N LYS A 36 -4.19 -0.61 -2.93
CA LYS A 36 -5.22 0.20 -3.58
C LYS A 36 -6.01 -0.65 -4.55
N VAL A 37 -7.30 -0.75 -4.29
CA VAL A 37 -8.24 -1.48 -5.13
C VAL A 37 -9.33 -0.53 -5.60
N ASN A 38 -9.53 -0.46 -6.91
CA ASN A 38 -10.62 0.31 -7.50
C ASN A 38 -11.81 -0.62 -7.73
N ILE A 39 -12.99 -0.13 -7.36
CA ILE A 39 -14.26 -0.85 -7.54
C ILE A 39 -15.01 -0.11 -8.62
N ASP A 40 -15.18 -0.76 -9.77
CA ASP A 40 -15.84 -0.21 -10.96
C ASP A 40 -17.06 -1.08 -11.26
N GLY A 41 -18.21 -0.70 -10.70
CA GLY A 41 -19.43 -1.51 -10.70
C GLY A 41 -19.21 -2.86 -10.02
N ASN A 42 -19.26 -3.94 -10.81
CA ASN A 42 -19.08 -5.33 -10.35
C ASN A 42 -17.63 -5.84 -10.54
N SER A 43 -16.68 -4.97 -10.91
CA SER A 43 -15.28 -5.32 -11.17
C SER A 43 -14.35 -4.74 -10.11
N LEU A 44 -13.57 -5.60 -9.46
CA LEU A 44 -12.51 -5.25 -8.52
C LEU A 44 -11.17 -5.24 -9.27
N LYS A 45 -10.60 -4.05 -9.50
CA LYS A 45 -9.33 -3.86 -10.20
C LYS A 45 -8.23 -3.49 -9.20
N TYR A 46 -7.24 -4.35 -9.04
CA TYR A 46 -6.04 -4.04 -8.28
C TYR A 46 -5.23 -2.98 -9.02
N GLN A 47 -5.06 -1.81 -8.40
CA GLN A 47 -4.34 -0.70 -9.01
C GLN A 47 -2.87 -0.72 -8.62
N ASP A 48 -2.59 -0.65 -7.32
CA ASP A 48 -1.26 -0.35 -6.82
C ASP A 48 -1.08 -0.85 -5.38
N SER A 49 0.17 -0.96 -4.96
CA SER A 49 0.56 -1.23 -3.57
C SER A 49 1.59 -0.21 -3.11
N THR A 50 1.52 0.19 -1.85
CA THR A 50 2.58 0.97 -1.23
C THR A 50 2.92 0.43 0.14
N ILE A 51 4.15 0.67 0.54
CA ILE A 51 4.65 0.35 1.86
C ILE A 51 4.85 1.68 2.58
N VAL A 52 4.21 1.84 3.72
CA VAL A 52 4.34 3.04 4.54
C VAL A 52 5.03 2.67 5.85
N PRO A 53 6.09 3.37 6.26
CA PRO A 53 6.70 3.13 7.57
C PRO A 53 5.72 3.45 8.70
N GLY A 54 5.69 2.61 9.72
CA GLY A 54 4.76 2.69 10.85
C GLY A 54 3.49 1.86 10.66
N SER A 55 2.52 2.10 11.53
CA SER A 55 1.19 1.48 11.54
C SER A 55 0.10 2.53 11.27
N PRO A 56 -0.88 2.28 10.38
CA PRO A 56 -1.96 3.20 10.13
C PRO A 56 -2.85 3.24 11.36
N LEU A 57 -2.99 4.42 11.95
CA LEU A 57 -3.84 4.63 13.13
C LEU A 57 -5.33 4.47 12.80
N THR A 58 -5.72 4.63 11.52
CA THR A 58 -7.10 4.51 11.05
C THR A 58 -7.16 4.01 9.61
N GLN A 59 -7.98 2.98 9.34
CA GLN A 59 -8.18 2.40 7.99
C GLN A 59 -9.26 3.12 7.17
N TYR A 60 -9.94 4.12 7.75
CA TYR A 60 -11.23 4.60 7.29
C TYR A 60 -11.22 5.86 6.40
N SER A 61 -10.08 6.52 6.19
CA SER A 61 -10.05 7.87 5.59
C SER A 61 -9.00 8.05 4.50
N MET A 62 -8.97 7.13 3.52
CA MET A 62 -8.18 7.29 2.29
C MET A 62 -9.06 7.55 1.06
N ASP A 63 -10.30 7.99 1.26
CA ASP A 63 -11.19 8.44 0.18
C ASP A 63 -11.03 9.96 0.04
N GLU A 64 -10.03 10.40 -0.73
CA GLU A 64 -9.94 11.80 -1.14
C GLU A 64 -10.86 12.00 -2.34
N TYR A 65 -12.07 12.52 -2.06
CA TYR A 65 -13.03 12.95 -3.09
C TYR A 65 -12.48 14.20 -3.79
N LYS A 66 -12.38 14.16 -5.11
CA LYS A 66 -12.22 15.36 -5.95
C LYS A 66 -13.16 15.27 -7.15
#